data_AF-A0A949UK95-F1
#
_entry.id   AF-A0A949UK95-F1
#
_cell.length_a   1.000
_cell.length_b   1.000
_cell.length_c   1.000
_cell.angle_alpha   90.00
_cell.angle_beta   90.00
_cell.angle_gamma   90.00
#
_symmetry.space_group_name_H-M   'P 1'
#
loop_
_entity.id
_entity.type
_entity.pdbx_description
1 polymer ?
#
loop_
_entity_poly.entity_id
_entity_poly.type
_entity_poly.pdbx_seq_one_letter_code
_entity_poly.pdbx_strand_id
1 'polypeptide(L)' 'GNQSVSTYTFGSGVAKHTFCKACGIKPFYTPRSNPDGIDININCLDTQPASIQVAEFDGQNWEQNAHKLANKSKEI' A
#
# COMPACT_ATOMS: atom_id res chain seq x y z
N GLY A 1 15.94 -9.97 6.14
CA GLY A 1 14.91 -9.14 5.49
C GLY A 1 14.86 -7.73 6.03
N ASN A 2 14.55 -7.55 7.33
CA ASN A 2 14.23 -6.24 7.90
C ASN A 2 15.34 -5.17 7.78
N GLN A 3 16.61 -5.56 7.84
CA GLN A 3 17.75 -4.65 7.65
C GLN A 3 17.93 -4.19 6.19
N SER A 4 17.31 -4.89 5.25
CA SER A 4 17.40 -4.62 3.81
C SER A 4 16.25 -3.74 3.30
N VAL A 5 15.27 -3.39 4.13
CA VAL A 5 14.22 -2.44 3.78
C VAL A 5 14.56 -1.02 4.25
N SER A 6 13.99 -0.04 3.58
CA SER A 6 14.01 1.38 3.98
C SER A 6 12.60 1.95 3.86
N THR A 7 12.34 3.03 4.59
CA THR A 7 11.08 3.76 4.51
C THR A 7 11.37 5.21 4.18
N TYR A 8 10.62 5.78 3.26
CA TYR A 8 10.58 7.23 3.06
C TYR A 8 9.15 7.75 3.12
N THR A 9 9.03 9.05 3.40
CA THR A 9 7.76 9.76 3.52
C THR A 9 7.87 11.07 2.73
N PHE A 10 6.76 11.55 2.18
CA PHE A 10 6.70 12.87 1.53
C PHE A 10 5.31 13.49 1.72
N GLY A 11 5.14 14.74 1.29
CA GLY A 11 3.88 15.47 1.41
C GLY A 11 3.43 15.58 2.87
N SER A 12 2.25 15.07 3.18
CA SER A 12 1.70 15.04 4.55
C SER A 12 2.49 14.19 5.56
N GLY A 13 3.43 13.36 5.10
CA GLY A 13 4.18 12.43 5.96
C GLY A 13 3.40 11.21 6.46
N VAL A 14 2.08 11.15 6.21
CA VAL A 14 1.20 10.06 6.66
C VAL A 14 1.52 8.72 5.98
N ALA A 15 1.74 8.72 4.66
CA ALA A 15 2.11 7.50 3.95
C ALA A 15 3.58 7.13 4.22
N LYS A 16 3.82 5.86 4.56
CA LYS A 16 5.16 5.31 4.85
C LYS A 16 5.56 4.32 3.78
N HIS A 17 6.26 4.79 2.75
CA HIS A 17 6.65 4.01 1.58
C HIS A 17 7.82 3.08 1.91
N THR A 18 7.54 1.78 2.14
CA THR A 18 8.54 0.79 2.56
C THR A 18 9.02 -0.06 1.38
N PHE A 19 10.32 -0.10 1.11
CA PHE A 19 10.87 -0.79 -0.05
C PHE A 19 12.20 -1.47 0.25
N CYS A 20 12.58 -2.46 -0.56
CA CYS A 20 13.88 -3.13 -0.50
C CYS A 20 14.98 -2.21 -1.05
N LYS A 21 16.00 -1.91 -0.24
CA LYS A 21 17.15 -1.10 -0.64
C LYS A 21 18.01 -1.74 -1.73
N ALA A 22 17.96 -3.08 -1.85
CA ALA A 22 18.80 -3.81 -2.80
C ALA A 22 18.19 -3.87 -4.21
N CYS A 23 16.87 -4.12 -4.31
CA CYS A 23 16.20 -4.30 -5.60
C CYS A 23 15.13 -3.24 -5.92
N GLY A 24 14.82 -2.32 -5.00
CA GLY A 24 13.84 -1.26 -5.19
C GLY A 24 12.36 -1.69 -5.05
N ILE A 25 12.07 -2.98 -4.95
CA ILE A 25 10.69 -3.49 -4.85
C ILE A 25 10.04 -3.03 -3.54
N LYS A 26 8.79 -2.58 -3.63
CA LYS A 26 7.91 -2.20 -2.52
C LYS A 26 7.01 -3.38 -2.14
N PRO A 27 7.40 -4.27 -1.20
CA PRO A 27 6.57 -5.42 -0.85
C PRO A 27 5.31 -5.02 -0.07
N PHE A 28 5.40 -3.94 0.73
CA PHE A 28 4.27 -3.39 1.46
C PHE A 28 4.50 -1.92 1.80
N TYR A 29 3.46 -1.19 2.17
CA TYR A 29 3.60 0.16 2.72
C TYR A 29 2.37 0.57 3.55
N THR A 30 2.48 1.61 4.38
CA THR A 30 1.32 2.23 5.03
C THR A 30 0.75 3.32 4.13
N PRO A 31 -0.48 3.18 3.59
CA PRO A 31 -1.07 4.16 2.69
C PRO A 31 -1.64 5.39 3.43
N ARG A 32 -1.69 6.54 2.74
CA ARG A 32 -2.29 7.78 3.28
C ARG A 32 -3.80 7.63 3.57
N SER A 33 -4.51 6.89 2.71
CA SER A 33 -5.97 6.71 2.83
C SER A 33 -6.37 5.84 4.02
N ASN A 34 -5.48 4.95 4.46
CA ASN A 34 -5.72 3.99 5.54
C ASN A 34 -4.44 3.89 6.41
N PRO A 35 -4.15 4.92 7.23
CA PRO A 35 -2.91 4.97 8.02
C PRO A 35 -2.84 3.88 9.11
N ASP A 36 -3.99 3.28 9.42
CA ASP A 36 -4.23 2.15 10.31
C ASP A 36 -4.03 0.78 9.64
N GLY A 37 -3.83 0.74 8.32
CA GLY A 37 -3.67 -0.49 7.55
C GLY A 37 -2.31 -0.62 6.84
N ILE A 38 -2.12 -1.76 6.18
CA ILE A 38 -0.97 -2.06 5.32
C ILE A 38 -1.47 -2.46 3.93
N ASP A 39 -0.92 -1.83 2.90
CA ASP A 39 -1.07 -2.25 1.51
C ASP A 39 0.06 -3.22 1.16
N ILE A 40 -0.28 -4.34 0.53
CA ILE A 40 0.63 -5.43 0.19
C ILE A 40 0.69 -5.59 -1.32
N ASN A 41 1.90 -5.67 -1.87
CA ASN A 41 2.10 -6.03 -3.26
C ASN A 41 1.86 -7.53 -3.43
N ILE A 42 0.78 -7.90 -4.12
CA ILE A 42 0.38 -9.29 -4.33
C ILE A 42 1.45 -10.13 -5.05
N ASN A 43 2.30 -9.51 -5.87
CA ASN A 43 3.40 -10.22 -6.54
C ASN A 43 4.52 -10.63 -5.58
N CYS A 44 4.50 -10.16 -4.34
CA CYS A 44 5.46 -10.50 -3.29
C CYS A 44 4.92 -11.54 -2.30
N LEU A 45 3.74 -12.13 -2.53
CA LEU A 45 3.21 -13.21 -1.70
C LEU A 45 3.76 -14.56 -2.16
N ASP A 46 4.28 -15.35 -1.22
CA ASP A 46 4.71 -16.72 -1.51
C ASP A 46 3.52 -17.63 -1.86
N THR A 47 2.39 -17.42 -1.18
CA THR A 47 1.12 -18.11 -1.46
C THR A 47 0.14 -17.13 -2.08
N GLN A 48 -0.22 -17.38 -3.33
CA GLN A 48 -1.19 -16.54 -4.03
C GLN A 48 -2.63 -16.87 -3.62
N PRO A 49 -3.51 -15.86 -3.48
CA PRO A 49 -4.92 -16.12 -3.25
C PRO A 49 -5.54 -16.81 -4.47
N ALA A 50 -6.50 -17.70 -4.23
CA ALA A 50 -7.19 -18.43 -5.29
C ALA A 50 -7.96 -17.52 -6.27
N SER A 51 -8.36 -16.34 -5.80
CA SER A 51 -9.06 -15.33 -6.60
C SER A 51 -8.71 -13.92 -6.11
N ILE A 52 -8.70 -12.95 -7.02
CA ILE A 52 -8.42 -11.54 -6.73
C ILE A 52 -9.55 -10.69 -7.27
N GLN A 53 -10.07 -9.79 -6.45
CA GLN A 53 -11.01 -8.75 -6.91
C GLN A 53 -10.22 -7.50 -7.29
N VAL A 54 -10.29 -7.15 -8.57
CA VAL A 54 -9.68 -5.93 -9.09
C VAL A 54 -10.76 -4.87 -9.23
N ALA A 55 -10.56 -3.71 -8.61
CA ALA A 55 -11.44 -2.56 -8.72
C ALA A 55 -10.67 -1.40 -9.33
N GLU A 56 -11.27 -0.74 -10.32
CA GLU A 56 -10.70 0.47 -10.89
C GLU A 56 -10.71 1.62 -9.88
N PHE A 57 -9.65 2.42 -9.89
CA PHE A 57 -9.52 3.60 -9.04
C PHE A 57 -8.87 4.73 -9.81
N ASP A 58 -9.53 5.88 -9.83
CA ASP A 58 -8.97 7.12 -10.38
C ASP A 58 -7.95 7.71 -9.42
N GLY A 59 -6.69 7.33 -9.62
CA GLY A 59 -5.55 7.88 -8.87
C GLY A 59 -5.12 9.28 -9.35
N GLN A 60 -5.54 9.72 -10.53
CA GLN A 60 -5.20 11.04 -11.05
C GLN A 60 -5.97 12.13 -10.30
N ASN A 61 -7.27 11.91 -10.05
CA ASN A 61 -8.11 12.82 -9.25
C ASN A 61 -8.21 12.33 -7.80
N TRP A 62 -7.06 12.19 -7.13
CA TRP A 62 -6.97 11.56 -5.81
C TRP A 62 -7.89 12.23 -4.78
N GLU A 63 -7.85 13.55 -4.65
CA GLU A 63 -8.57 14.31 -3.61
C GLU A 63 -10.09 14.10 -3.71
N GLN A 64 -10.61 13.85 -4.91
CA GLN A 64 -12.03 13.59 -5.14
C GLN A 64 -12.40 12.13 -4.85
N ASN A 65 -11.46 11.20 -4.93
CA ASN A 65 -11.74 9.76 -4.93
C ASN A 65 -11.24 9.02 -3.68
N ALA A 66 -10.29 9.56 -2.92
CA ALA A 66 -9.63 8.87 -1.82
C ALA A 66 -10.57 8.33 -0.74
N HIS A 67 -11.69 9.02 -0.49
CA HIS A 67 -12.71 8.59 0.48
C HIS A 67 -13.28 7.20 0.16
N LYS A 68 -13.27 6.76 -1.11
CA LYS A 68 -13.72 5.43 -1.54
C LYS A 68 -12.85 4.30 -0.96
N LEU A 69 -11.64 4.60 -0.50
CA LEU A 69 -10.71 3.63 0.08
C LEU A 69 -10.82 3.51 1.61
N ALA A 70 -11.52 4.42 2.29
CA ALA A 70 -11.52 4.55 3.75
C ALA A 70 -11.94 3.28 4.52
N ASN A 71 -12.71 2.39 3.88
CA ASN A 71 -13.20 1.16 4.50
C ASN A 71 -12.22 -0.02 4.37
N LYS A 72 -11.17 0.08 3.53
CA LYS A 72 -10.32 -1.06 3.16
C LYS A 72 -9.40 -1.59 4.28
N SER A 73 -9.17 -0.82 5.34
CA SER A 73 -8.40 -1.26 6.52
C SER A 73 -9.26 -1.78 7.67
N LYS A 74 -10.59 -1.68 7.56
CA LYS A 74 -11.49 -2.08 8.64
C LYS A 74 -11.85 -3.55 8.47
N GLU A 75 -11.88 -4.29 9.58
CA GLU A 75 -12.46 -5.62 9.62
C GLU A 75 -13.97 -5.53 9.29
N ILE A 76 -14.46 -6.50 8.51
CA ILE A 76 -15.88 -6.65 8.15
C ILE A 76 -16.58 -7.46 9.23
#